data_AF-A0A9P5QMY6-F1
#
_entry.id   AF-A0A9P5QMY6-F1
#
_cell.length_a   1.000
_cell.length_b   1.000
_cell.length_c   1.000
_cell.angle_alpha   90.00
_cell.angle_beta   90.00
_cell.angle_gamma   90.00
#
_symmetry.space_group_name_H-M   'P 1'
#
loop_
_entity.id
_entity.type
_entity.pdbx_description
1 polymer ?
#
loop_
_entity_poly.entity_id
_entity_poly.type
_entity_poly.pdbx_seq_one_letter_code
_entity_poly.pdbx_strand_id
1 'polypeptide(L)'
;AEGNFVFRWNKTMADGSTNKYGYGFSSPWQLDKLRESGGAVGLDSTHNTCKGSAELYTVIVQDPQTMRGIPVAFLLTEDKTAEPLQDWLLALEAYAGTSFRYITTDDSKVEYKAIKDGFGDRVRIHLCLWHVARAWSTQIRKLVIHANPHQQLSLQADARGILHNIMYERDMERARSMIAIFRQVWGVLSKPLLDYMEEYYFKEIRRKLWMKSY
;
A
#
# COMPACT_ATOMS: atom_id res chain seq x y z
N ALA A 1 0.63 24.05 23.66
CA ALA A 1 -0.46 23.07 23.80
C ALA A 1 0.15 21.68 23.62
N GLU A 2 0.54 21.02 24.70
CA GLU A 2 0.92 19.62 24.61
C GLU A 2 -0.36 18.85 24.31
N GLY A 3 -0.55 18.48 23.05
CA GLY A 3 -1.65 17.61 22.66
C GLY A 3 -1.60 16.33 23.48
N ASN A 4 -2.77 15.78 23.83
CA ASN A 4 -2.95 14.55 24.59
C ASN A 4 -2.46 13.30 23.83
N PHE A 5 -1.25 13.33 23.28
CA PHE A 5 -0.58 12.20 22.65
C PHE A 5 0.18 11.42 23.72
N VAL A 6 -0.16 10.15 23.85
CA VAL A 6 0.43 9.24 24.85
C VAL A 6 1.51 8.36 24.25
N PHE A 7 1.36 7.97 22.98
CA PHE A 7 2.48 7.39 22.25
C PHE A 7 3.26 8.51 21.58
N ARG A 8 4.56 8.56 21.87
CA ARG A 8 5.52 9.49 21.25
C ARG A 8 6.77 8.70 20.92
N TRP A 9 7.18 8.72 19.66
CA TRP A 9 8.37 8.06 19.17
C TRP A 9 9.27 9.11 18.53
N ASN A 10 10.54 9.15 18.92
CA ASN A 10 11.50 10.11 18.41
C ASN A 10 12.79 9.38 18.09
N LYS A 11 13.34 9.60 16.90
CA LYS A 11 14.66 9.08 16.53
C LYS A 11 15.42 10.13 15.72
N THR A 12 16.67 10.36 16.09
CA THR A 12 17.63 11.12 15.29
C THR A 12 18.51 10.11 14.56
N MET A 13 18.56 10.19 13.24
CA MET A 13 19.40 9.34 12.40
C MET A 13 20.68 10.10 12.04
N ALA A 14 21.83 9.50 12.30
CA ALA A 14 23.13 10.10 11.98
C ALA A 14 23.60 9.61 10.60
N ASP A 15 23.51 10.46 9.57
CA ASP A 15 24.03 10.14 8.24
C ASP A 15 25.20 11.04 7.81
N GLY A 16 26.09 11.40 8.74
CA GLY A 16 27.39 12.05 8.44
C GLY A 16 27.33 13.43 7.77
N SER A 17 26.15 13.91 7.36
CA SER A 17 25.97 15.20 6.70
C SER A 17 24.71 15.96 7.13
N THR A 18 23.67 15.29 7.64
CA THR A 18 22.52 15.92 8.30
C THR A 18 21.91 15.03 9.38
N ASN A 19 21.53 15.59 10.54
CA ASN A 19 20.73 14.86 11.53
C ASN A 19 19.30 14.75 11.02
N LYS A 20 18.97 13.69 10.28
CA LYS A 20 17.59 13.38 9.91
C LYS A 20 16.79 13.01 11.16
N TYR A 21 15.49 13.26 11.14
CA TYR A 21 14.62 12.96 12.27
C TYR A 21 13.40 12.13 11.88
N GLY A 22 12.84 11.47 12.88
CA GLY A 22 11.53 10.81 12.82
C GLY A 22 10.73 11.14 14.07
N TYR A 23 9.47 11.54 13.89
CA TYR A 23 8.52 11.88 14.95
C TYR A 23 7.21 11.10 14.75
N GLY A 24 6.93 10.17 15.67
CA GLY A 24 5.74 9.34 15.67
C GLY A 24 4.81 9.67 16.82
N PHE A 25 3.49 9.67 16.60
CA PHE A 25 2.53 9.97 17.66
C PHE A 25 1.14 9.36 17.47
N SER A 26 0.48 9.10 18.60
CA SER A 26 -0.94 8.71 18.68
C SER A 26 -1.58 9.20 19.99
N SER A 27 -2.87 9.53 19.92
CA SER A 27 -3.70 9.84 21.09
C SER A 27 -4.27 8.56 21.74
N PRO A 28 -4.75 8.60 22.99
CA PRO A 28 -5.37 7.44 23.65
C PRO A 28 -6.48 6.80 22.84
N TRP A 29 -7.44 7.63 22.36
CA TRP A 29 -8.57 7.15 21.58
C TRP A 29 -8.14 6.44 20.29
N GLN A 30 -7.09 6.93 19.63
CA GLN A 30 -6.56 6.29 18.44
C GLN A 30 -5.92 4.93 18.75
N LEU A 31 -5.23 4.80 19.89
CA LEU A 31 -4.68 3.51 20.32
C LEU A 31 -5.78 2.51 20.68
N ASP A 32 -6.89 2.97 21.25
CA ASP A 32 -8.05 2.11 21.50
C ASP A 32 -8.62 1.57 20.18
N LYS A 33 -8.78 2.43 19.17
CA LYS A 33 -9.18 2.01 17.82
C LYS A 33 -8.19 1.04 17.19
N LEU A 34 -6.89 1.23 17.41
CA LEU A 34 -5.86 0.30 16.96
C LEU A 34 -5.98 -1.08 17.62
N ARG A 35 -6.27 -1.14 18.93
CA ARG A 35 -6.48 -2.40 19.65
C ARG A 35 -7.74 -3.12 19.18
N GLU A 36 -8.82 -2.37 18.92
CA GLU A 36 -10.08 -2.89 18.40
C GLU A 36 -9.99 -3.46 16.97
N SER A 37 -8.99 -3.04 16.18
CA SER A 37 -8.81 -3.46 14.78
C SER A 37 -8.55 -4.96 14.60
N GLY A 38 -8.16 -5.67 15.66
CA GLY A 38 -7.69 -7.04 15.56
C GLY A 38 -6.42 -7.15 14.71
N GLY A 39 -5.56 -6.12 14.66
CA GLY A 39 -4.27 -6.21 13.96
C GLY A 39 -4.36 -6.19 12.44
N ALA A 40 -5.49 -5.75 11.88
CA ALA A 40 -5.63 -5.43 10.46
C ALA A 40 -5.56 -3.90 10.29
N VAL A 41 -4.53 -3.42 9.60
CA VAL A 41 -4.28 -1.98 9.40
C VAL A 41 -3.97 -1.67 7.94
N GLY A 42 -4.24 -0.43 7.54
CA GLY A 42 -3.69 0.21 6.35
C GLY A 42 -2.49 1.07 6.72
N LEU A 43 -1.54 1.19 5.80
CA LEU A 43 -0.41 2.11 5.85
C LEU A 43 -0.47 2.95 4.57
N ASP A 44 -0.52 4.26 4.74
CA ASP A 44 -0.54 5.23 3.64
C ASP A 44 0.62 6.20 3.80
N SER A 45 1.35 6.45 2.72
CA SER A 45 2.42 7.45 2.67
C SER A 45 2.00 8.67 1.87
N THR A 46 2.12 9.84 2.49
CA THR A 46 1.92 11.13 1.84
C THR A 46 3.27 11.85 1.72
N HIS A 47 3.69 12.10 0.48
CA HIS A 47 4.89 12.89 0.19
C HIS A 47 4.60 14.39 0.21
N ASN A 48 5.62 15.20 0.52
CA ASN A 48 5.58 16.67 0.46
C ASN A 48 4.57 17.31 1.42
N THR A 49 4.30 16.68 2.57
CA THR A 49 3.31 17.14 3.56
C THR A 49 3.74 18.41 4.29
N CYS A 50 5.04 18.75 4.27
CA CYS A 50 5.61 19.93 4.92
C CYS A 50 6.53 20.69 3.96
N LYS A 51 6.88 21.94 4.31
CA LYS A 51 7.99 22.65 3.65
C LYS A 51 9.29 21.92 3.95
N GLY A 52 9.69 21.02 3.07
CA GLY A 52 10.85 20.15 3.26
C GLY A 52 10.70 18.83 2.50
N SER A 53 11.62 17.90 2.76
CA SER A 53 11.63 16.58 2.10
C SER A 53 10.94 15.47 2.91
N ALA A 54 10.29 15.83 4.01
CA ALA A 54 9.66 14.91 4.94
C ALA A 54 8.46 14.17 4.33
N GLU A 55 8.31 12.93 4.78
CA GLU A 55 7.25 11.99 4.43
C GLU A 55 6.37 11.74 5.66
N LEU A 56 5.05 11.74 5.45
CA LEU A 56 4.08 11.39 6.48
C LEU A 56 3.54 9.99 6.20
N TYR A 57 3.82 9.06 7.11
CA TYR A 57 3.15 7.76 7.15
C TYR A 57 1.97 7.81 8.10
N THR A 58 0.85 7.22 7.68
CA THR A 58 -0.38 7.11 8.48
C THR A 58 -0.78 5.66 8.59
N VAL A 59 -0.94 5.18 9.83
CA VAL A 59 -1.60 3.90 10.10
C VAL A 59 -3.09 4.16 10.21
N ILE A 60 -3.88 3.41 9.45
CA ILE A 60 -5.32 3.55 9.33
C ILE A 60 -5.99 2.24 9.75
N VAL A 61 -7.08 2.30 10.50
CA VAL A 61 -7.93 1.13 10.80
C VAL A 61 -9.32 1.33 10.22
N GLN A 62 -10.01 0.23 9.90
CA GLN A 62 -11.40 0.32 9.49
C GLN A 62 -12.31 0.49 10.71
N ASP A 63 -13.19 1.47 10.63
CA ASP A 63 -14.36 1.55 11.51
C ASP A 63 -15.37 0.46 11.12
N PRO A 64 -15.71 -0.50 12.00
CA PRO A 64 -16.66 -1.57 11.68
C PRO A 64 -18.09 -1.07 11.46
N GLN A 65 -18.45 0.12 11.96
CA GLN A 65 -19.79 0.69 11.81
C GLN A 65 -19.94 1.47 10.50
N THR A 66 -18.98 2.35 10.21
CA THR A 66 -19.05 3.24 9.03
C THR A 66 -18.34 2.67 7.81
N MET A 67 -17.53 1.62 7.99
CA MET A 67 -16.64 1.03 6.99
C MET A 67 -15.59 1.99 6.42
N ARG A 68 -15.36 3.14 7.07
CA ARG A 68 -14.38 4.16 6.69
C ARG A 68 -13.06 4.01 7.45
N GLY A 69 -12.00 4.62 6.92
CA GLY A 69 -10.70 4.68 7.58
C GLY A 69 -10.67 5.67 8.72
N ILE A 70 -10.08 5.23 9.84
CA ILE A 70 -9.72 6.06 10.96
C ILE A 70 -8.19 6.09 11.04
N PRO A 71 -7.55 7.26 10.88
CA PRO A 71 -6.11 7.36 11.11
C PRO A 71 -5.81 7.29 12.61
N VAL A 72 -4.95 6.35 12.99
CA VAL A 72 -4.68 6.01 14.40
C VAL A 72 -3.22 6.18 14.82
N ALA A 73 -2.30 6.29 13.89
CA ALA A 73 -0.93 6.66 14.20
C ALA A 73 -0.30 7.39 13.04
N PHE A 74 0.60 8.31 13.36
CA PHE A 74 1.31 9.12 12.38
C PHE A 74 2.82 9.00 12.63
N LEU A 75 3.59 8.98 11.55
CA LEU A 75 5.05 9.14 11.56
C LEU A 75 5.43 10.18 10.54
N LEU A 76 6.09 11.25 10.99
CA LEU A 76 6.73 12.23 10.13
C LEU A 76 8.24 11.97 10.14
N THR A 77 8.84 11.75 8.97
CA THR A 77 10.30 11.54 8.89
C THR A 77 10.92 12.11 7.63
N GLU A 78 12.15 12.62 7.73
CA GLU A 78 12.97 13.05 6.58
C GLU A 78 13.81 11.91 5.99
N ASP A 79 13.87 10.78 6.70
CA ASP A 79 14.57 9.60 6.24
C ASP A 79 13.62 8.70 5.43
N LYS A 80 13.91 8.60 4.14
CA LYS A 80 13.15 7.81 3.17
C LYS A 80 13.61 6.36 3.06
N THR A 81 14.54 5.94 3.92
CA THR A 81 14.91 4.53 4.06
C THR A 81 13.81 3.77 4.82
N ALA A 82 13.91 2.44 4.84
CA ALA A 82 12.94 1.58 5.52
C ALA A 82 13.08 1.59 7.05
N GLU A 83 14.25 1.97 7.58
CA GLU A 83 14.59 1.83 9.00
C GLU A 83 13.69 2.65 9.95
N PRO A 84 13.42 3.96 9.71
CA PRO A 84 12.54 4.73 10.57
C PRO A 84 11.12 4.13 10.64
N LEU A 85 10.58 3.72 9.50
CA LEU A 85 9.26 3.12 9.40
C LEU A 85 9.20 1.78 10.14
N GLN A 86 10.22 0.94 9.98
CA GLN A 86 10.34 -0.35 10.67
C GLN A 86 10.34 -0.17 12.19
N ASP A 87 11.26 0.65 12.70
CA ASP A 87 11.41 0.87 14.14
C ASP A 87 10.17 1.49 14.76
N TRP A 88 9.56 2.44 14.05
CA TRP A 88 8.32 3.08 14.51
C TRP A 88 7.15 2.11 14.56
N LEU A 89 6.96 1.25 13.53
CA LEU A 89 5.89 0.25 13.54
C LEU A 89 6.05 -0.77 14.67
N LEU A 90 7.29 -1.21 14.94
CA LEU A 90 7.60 -2.10 16.06
C LEU A 90 7.31 -1.43 17.42
N ALA A 91 7.71 -0.18 17.58
CA ALA A 91 7.44 0.59 18.79
C ALA A 91 5.94 0.83 18.99
N LEU A 92 5.19 1.13 17.93
CA LEU A 92 3.74 1.31 17.97
C LEU A 92 3.03 0.03 18.38
N GLU A 93 3.40 -1.12 17.79
CA GLU A 93 2.83 -2.42 18.14
C GLU A 93 3.06 -2.75 19.62
N ALA A 94 4.30 -2.61 20.09
CA ALA A 94 4.68 -2.88 21.47
C ALA A 94 3.95 -1.95 22.46
N TYR A 95 3.89 -0.64 22.16
CA TYR A 95 3.22 0.33 23.03
C TYR A 95 1.70 0.14 23.07
N ALA A 96 1.10 -0.15 21.92
CA ALA A 96 -0.34 -0.40 21.85
C ALA A 96 -0.74 -1.72 22.53
N GLY A 97 0.20 -2.64 22.74
CA GLY A 97 -0.10 -3.99 23.27
C GLY A 97 -0.96 -4.80 22.30
N THR A 98 -0.75 -4.60 21.00
CA THR A 98 -1.47 -5.30 19.92
C THR A 98 -0.51 -6.17 19.12
N SER A 99 -1.03 -6.93 18.15
CA SER A 99 -0.20 -7.65 17.19
C SER A 99 -0.73 -7.47 15.79
N PHE A 100 0.06 -6.85 14.92
CA PHE A 100 -0.24 -6.75 13.51
C PHE A 100 -0.24 -8.14 12.87
N ARG A 101 -1.28 -8.41 12.09
CA ARG A 101 -1.48 -9.64 11.32
C ARG A 101 -1.57 -9.34 9.82
N TYR A 102 -2.18 -8.21 9.48
CA TYR A 102 -2.38 -7.76 8.11
C TYR A 102 -2.03 -6.28 8.01
N ILE A 103 -1.12 -5.94 7.11
CA ILE A 103 -0.81 -4.54 6.78
C ILE A 103 -1.08 -4.35 5.29
N THR A 104 -2.04 -3.49 4.97
CA THR A 104 -2.34 -3.06 3.61
C THR A 104 -1.53 -1.81 3.30
N THR A 105 -0.66 -1.85 2.30
CA THR A 105 0.33 -0.81 2.01
C THR A 105 0.27 -0.45 0.54
N ASP A 106 0.97 0.60 0.13
CA ASP A 106 1.04 0.96 -1.28
C ASP A 106 1.97 0.02 -2.04
N ASP A 107 2.09 0.20 -3.35
CA ASP A 107 3.11 -0.51 -4.15
C ASP A 107 4.49 0.13 -3.91
N SER A 108 4.93 0.13 -2.65
CA SER A 108 6.14 0.79 -2.16
C SER A 108 7.16 -0.23 -1.68
N LYS A 109 8.35 -0.22 -2.31
CA LYS A 109 9.47 -1.09 -1.92
C LYS A 109 9.99 -0.75 -0.52
N VAL A 110 9.90 0.51 -0.11
CA VAL A 110 10.36 0.98 1.21
C VAL A 110 9.44 0.42 2.29
N GLU A 111 8.12 0.56 2.11
CA GLU A 111 7.13 0.04 3.05
C GLU A 111 7.20 -1.49 3.13
N TYR A 112 7.28 -2.17 1.98
CA TYR A 112 7.44 -3.62 1.94
C TYR A 112 8.67 -4.09 2.72
N LYS A 113 9.82 -3.44 2.48
CA LYS A 113 11.08 -3.78 3.17
C LYS A 113 10.96 -3.53 4.67
N ALA A 114 10.42 -2.40 5.10
CA ALA A 114 10.24 -2.07 6.51
C ALA A 114 9.38 -3.10 7.25
N ILE A 115 8.26 -3.49 6.64
CA ILE A 115 7.36 -4.49 7.22
C ILE A 115 8.01 -5.87 7.21
N LYS A 116 8.65 -6.27 6.11
CA LYS A 116 9.26 -7.60 5.99
C LYS A 116 10.43 -7.78 6.95
N ASP A 117 11.27 -6.77 7.11
CA ASP A 117 12.42 -6.82 8.02
C ASP A 117 12.00 -6.73 9.49
N GLY A 118 10.98 -5.93 9.81
CA GLY A 118 10.48 -5.79 11.17
C GLY A 118 9.65 -6.98 11.66
N PHE A 119 8.82 -7.55 10.79
CA PHE A 119 7.79 -8.52 11.17
C PHE A 119 7.98 -9.91 10.58
N GLY A 120 8.90 -10.10 9.62
CA GLY A 120 9.12 -11.38 8.96
C GLY A 120 7.86 -11.90 8.27
N ASP A 121 7.56 -13.19 8.41
CA ASP A 121 6.34 -13.82 7.88
C ASP A 121 5.14 -13.77 8.86
N ARG A 122 5.32 -13.16 10.05
CA ARG A 122 4.24 -13.00 11.03
C ARG A 122 3.13 -12.10 10.51
N VAL A 123 3.50 -11.05 9.77
CA VAL A 123 2.57 -10.10 9.15
C VAL A 123 2.40 -10.45 7.68
N ARG A 124 1.13 -10.54 7.25
CA ARG A 124 0.79 -10.63 5.83
C ARG A 124 0.66 -9.22 5.26
N ILE A 125 1.51 -8.92 4.28
CA ILE A 125 1.44 -7.66 3.53
C ILE A 125 0.38 -7.81 2.45
N HIS A 126 -0.47 -6.80 2.32
CA HIS A 126 -1.42 -6.62 1.25
C HIS A 126 -1.10 -5.29 0.55
N LEU A 127 -1.33 -5.21 -0.75
CA LEU A 127 -1.33 -3.99 -1.53
C LEU A 127 -2.70 -3.31 -1.45
N CYS A 128 -2.68 -1.99 -1.51
CA CYS A 128 -3.87 -1.17 -1.59
C CYS A 128 -4.54 -1.34 -2.96
N LEU A 129 -5.82 -1.77 -2.94
CA LEU A 129 -6.60 -1.95 -4.16
C LEU A 129 -6.68 -0.68 -5.00
N TRP A 130 -6.85 0.48 -4.35
CA TRP A 130 -6.95 1.77 -5.04
C TRP A 130 -5.66 2.13 -5.77
N HIS A 131 -4.51 1.97 -5.11
CA HIS A 131 -3.21 2.26 -5.70
C HIS A 131 -2.89 1.33 -6.87
N VAL A 132 -3.22 0.04 -6.75
CA VAL A 132 -3.05 -0.93 -7.84
C VAL A 132 -3.97 -0.60 -9.02
N ALA A 133 -5.25 -0.30 -8.77
CA ALA A 133 -6.18 0.12 -9.82
C ALA A 133 -5.71 1.40 -10.54
N ARG A 134 -5.13 2.35 -9.79
CA ARG A 134 -4.55 3.58 -10.32
C ARG A 134 -3.29 3.31 -11.16
N ALA A 135 -2.39 2.45 -10.69
CA ALA A 135 -1.18 2.06 -11.40
C ALA A 135 -1.54 1.39 -12.74
N TRP A 136 -2.46 0.42 -12.72
CA TRP A 136 -2.95 -0.27 -13.91
C TRP A 136 -3.61 0.71 -14.89
N SER A 137 -4.47 1.60 -14.40
CA SER A 137 -5.10 2.61 -15.24
C SER A 137 -4.09 3.55 -15.89
N THR A 138 -2.98 3.85 -15.22
CA THR A 138 -1.91 4.69 -15.75
C THR A 138 -1.16 3.98 -16.87
N GLN A 139 -0.84 2.69 -16.71
CA GLN A 139 -0.21 1.91 -17.78
C GLN A 139 -1.13 1.71 -18.97
N ILE A 140 -2.42 1.47 -18.75
CA ILE A 140 -3.42 1.38 -19.81
C ILE A 140 -3.49 2.69 -20.62
N ARG A 141 -3.38 3.86 -19.98
CA ARG A 141 -3.36 5.14 -20.70
C ARG A 141 -2.10 5.34 -21.56
N LYS A 142 -0.98 4.72 -21.19
CA LYS A 142 0.26 4.74 -21.97
C LYS A 142 0.19 3.81 -23.19
N LEU A 143 -0.84 2.98 -23.31
CA LEU A 143 -1.06 2.16 -24.51
C LEU A 143 -1.21 3.06 -25.73
N VAL A 144 -0.16 3.12 -26.54
CA VAL A 144 -0.22 3.61 -27.91
C VAL A 144 -0.32 2.37 -28.78
N ILE A 145 -1.55 2.00 -29.11
CA ILE A 145 -1.83 0.98 -30.11
C ILE A 145 -1.93 1.75 -31.44
N HIS A 146 -1.31 1.26 -32.51
CA HIS A 146 -1.45 1.82 -33.86
C HIS A 146 -2.87 1.59 -34.39
N ALA A 147 -3.84 2.24 -33.75
CA ALA A 147 -5.27 2.14 -33.97
C ALA A 147 -5.84 3.56 -34.01
N ASN A 148 -7.01 3.72 -34.62
CA ASN A 148 -7.67 5.03 -34.57
C ASN A 148 -8.11 5.35 -33.12
N PRO A 149 -8.38 6.64 -32.79
CA PRO A 149 -8.74 7.04 -31.42
C PRO A 149 -9.91 6.25 -30.81
N HIS A 150 -10.92 5.89 -31.61
CA HIS A 150 -12.06 5.10 -31.14
C HIS A 150 -11.68 3.67 -30.77
N GLN A 151 -10.87 3.01 -31.62
CA GLN A 151 -10.36 1.67 -31.35
C GLN A 151 -9.44 1.66 -30.12
N GLN A 152 -8.59 2.68 -29.95
CA GLN A 152 -7.73 2.81 -28.78
C GLN A 152 -8.56 2.95 -27.49
N LEU A 153 -9.62 3.75 -27.50
CA LEU A 153 -10.52 3.89 -26.35
C LEU A 153 -11.23 2.58 -26.01
N SER A 154 -11.71 1.84 -27.02
CA SER A 154 -12.32 0.52 -26.83
C SER A 154 -11.34 -0.46 -26.18
N LEU A 155 -10.11 -0.56 -26.71
CA LEU A 155 -9.09 -1.45 -26.18
C LEU A 155 -8.70 -1.08 -24.74
N GLN A 156 -8.61 0.21 -24.42
CA GLN A 156 -8.38 0.64 -23.04
C GLN A 156 -9.55 0.27 -22.11
N ALA A 157 -10.80 0.36 -22.58
CA ALA A 157 -11.97 -0.05 -21.81
C ALA A 157 -11.97 -1.57 -21.56
N ASP A 158 -11.65 -2.36 -22.59
CA ASP A 158 -11.53 -3.81 -22.49
C ASP A 158 -10.43 -4.22 -21.50
N ALA A 159 -9.26 -3.58 -21.57
CA ALA A 159 -8.17 -3.78 -20.60
C ALA A 159 -8.63 -3.53 -19.17
N ARG A 160 -9.29 -2.39 -18.94
CA ARG A 160 -9.81 -2.01 -17.61
C ARG A 160 -10.85 -3.02 -17.12
N GLY A 161 -11.75 -3.47 -17.98
CA GLY A 161 -12.79 -4.44 -17.64
C GLY A 161 -12.21 -5.78 -17.18
N ILE A 162 -11.27 -6.34 -17.95
CA ILE A 162 -10.65 -7.63 -17.60
C ILE A 162 -9.84 -7.50 -16.29
N LEU A 163 -9.02 -6.46 -16.16
CA LEU A 163 -8.23 -6.24 -14.96
C LEU A 163 -9.11 -6.00 -13.73
N HIS A 164 -10.19 -5.22 -13.87
CA HIS A 164 -11.17 -5.03 -12.80
C HIS A 164 -11.74 -6.39 -12.34
N ASN A 165 -12.11 -7.27 -13.26
CA ASN A 165 -12.62 -8.59 -12.90
C ASN A 165 -11.56 -9.45 -12.19
N ILE A 166 -10.31 -9.43 -12.64
CA ILE A 166 -9.20 -10.12 -11.97
C ILE A 166 -9.02 -9.63 -10.53
N MET A 167 -9.09 -8.32 -10.32
CA MET A 167 -8.87 -7.67 -9.01
C MET A 167 -9.89 -8.09 -7.95
N TYR A 168 -11.14 -8.30 -8.34
CA TYR A 168 -12.25 -8.65 -7.43
C TYR A 168 -12.61 -10.14 -7.42
N GLU A 169 -11.97 -10.95 -8.28
CA GLU A 169 -12.22 -12.39 -8.35
C GLU A 169 -11.72 -13.08 -7.06
N ARG A 170 -12.62 -13.83 -6.43
CA ARG A 170 -12.35 -14.53 -5.17
C ARG A 170 -11.90 -15.96 -5.43
N ASP A 171 -12.24 -16.55 -6.56
CA ASP A 171 -11.85 -17.90 -6.98
C ASP A 171 -10.47 -17.92 -7.66
N MET A 172 -9.59 -18.87 -7.31
CA MET A 172 -8.19 -18.88 -7.73
C MET A 172 -8.08 -19.31 -9.17
N GLU A 173 -8.83 -20.35 -9.47
CA GLU A 173 -8.77 -21.00 -10.76
C GLU A 173 -9.44 -20.09 -11.78
N ARG A 174 -10.51 -19.37 -11.37
CA ARG A 174 -11.07 -18.29 -12.18
C ARG A 174 -10.11 -17.13 -12.36
N ALA A 175 -9.46 -16.64 -11.30
CA ALA A 175 -8.49 -15.56 -11.42
C ALA A 175 -7.31 -15.95 -12.33
N ARG A 176 -6.79 -17.17 -12.18
CA ARG A 176 -5.76 -17.75 -13.06
C ARG A 176 -6.23 -17.84 -14.50
N SER A 177 -7.47 -18.27 -14.72
CA SER A 177 -8.07 -18.36 -16.06
C SER A 177 -8.23 -16.98 -16.69
N MET A 178 -8.68 -15.98 -15.94
CA MET A 178 -8.78 -14.59 -16.42
C MET A 178 -7.41 -14.00 -16.76
N ILE A 179 -6.38 -14.28 -15.95
CA ILE A 179 -5.00 -13.88 -16.24
C ILE A 179 -4.46 -14.60 -17.49
N ALA A 180 -4.75 -15.89 -17.67
CA ALA A 180 -4.38 -16.62 -18.88
C ALA A 180 -5.03 -16.03 -20.13
N ILE A 181 -6.30 -15.66 -20.06
CA ILE A 181 -7.00 -14.95 -21.14
C ILE A 181 -6.34 -13.59 -21.39
N PHE A 182 -6.04 -12.83 -20.34
CA PHE A 182 -5.35 -11.54 -20.45
C PHE A 182 -3.99 -11.70 -21.16
N ARG A 183 -3.20 -12.72 -20.80
CA ARG A 183 -1.91 -13.05 -21.43
C ARG A 183 -2.06 -13.30 -22.93
N GLN A 184 -3.07 -14.07 -23.34
CA GLN A 184 -3.30 -14.39 -24.75
C GLN A 184 -3.67 -13.14 -25.56
N VAL A 185 -4.59 -12.33 -25.05
CA VAL A 185 -5.08 -11.12 -25.74
C VAL A 185 -3.99 -10.05 -25.77
N TRP A 186 -3.43 -9.70 -24.61
CA TRP A 186 -2.50 -8.58 -24.47
C TRP A 186 -1.06 -8.93 -24.84
N GLY A 187 -0.70 -10.21 -24.90
CA GLY A 187 0.59 -10.63 -25.48
C GLY A 187 0.73 -10.28 -26.96
N VAL A 188 -0.38 -10.24 -27.70
CA VAL A 188 -0.41 -9.83 -29.10
C VAL A 188 -0.65 -8.33 -29.23
N LEU A 189 -1.60 -7.77 -28.47
CA LEU A 189 -2.01 -6.37 -28.62
C LEU A 189 -1.05 -5.36 -27.99
N SER A 190 -0.40 -5.71 -26.88
CA SER A 190 0.57 -4.85 -26.22
C SER A 190 1.49 -5.65 -25.29
N LYS A 191 2.57 -6.18 -25.87
CA LYS A 191 3.63 -6.82 -25.11
C LYS A 191 4.17 -5.95 -23.94
N PRO A 192 4.37 -4.62 -24.09
CA PRO A 192 4.81 -3.78 -22.98
C PRO A 192 3.84 -3.77 -21.76
N LEU A 193 2.53 -3.76 -22.01
CA LEU A 193 1.55 -3.84 -20.92
C LEU A 193 1.62 -5.19 -20.22
N LEU A 194 1.69 -6.28 -21.01
CA LEU A 194 1.79 -7.62 -20.44
C LEU A 194 3.07 -7.78 -19.61
N ASP A 195 4.21 -7.35 -20.13
CA ASP A 195 5.50 -7.47 -19.43
C ASP A 195 5.47 -6.72 -18.08
N TYR A 196 4.86 -5.54 -18.03
CA TYR A 196 4.63 -4.81 -16.77
C TYR A 196 3.72 -5.60 -15.81
N MET A 197 2.59 -6.13 -16.28
CA MET A 197 1.68 -6.89 -15.42
C MET A 197 2.34 -8.17 -14.87
N GLU A 198 3.13 -8.87 -15.68
CA GLU A 198 3.92 -10.02 -15.24
C GLU A 198 4.92 -9.64 -14.17
N GLU A 199 5.70 -8.59 -14.41
CA GLU A 199 6.77 -8.18 -13.52
C GLU A 199 6.26 -7.82 -12.12
N TYR A 200 5.15 -7.07 -12.04
CA TYR A 200 4.70 -6.46 -10.79
C TYR A 200 3.50 -7.16 -10.14
N TYR A 201 2.65 -7.88 -10.89
CA TYR A 201 1.35 -8.32 -10.36
C TYR A 201 0.97 -9.79 -10.64
N PHE A 202 1.40 -10.40 -11.75
CA PHE A 202 0.97 -11.76 -12.13
C PHE A 202 1.94 -12.89 -11.77
N LYS A 203 3.23 -12.59 -11.51
CA LYS A 203 4.25 -13.60 -11.11
C LYS A 203 3.86 -14.38 -9.86
N GLU A 204 3.27 -13.70 -8.90
CA GLU A 204 2.71 -14.33 -7.72
C GLU A 204 1.28 -13.84 -7.59
N ILE A 205 0.32 -14.62 -8.09
CA ILE A 205 -1.09 -14.45 -7.70
C ILE A 205 -1.15 -14.79 -6.21
N ARG A 206 -0.68 -13.91 -5.34
CA ARG A 206 -0.96 -13.96 -3.91
C ARG A 206 -2.36 -13.40 -3.79
N ARG A 207 -3.34 -14.28 -3.92
CA ARG A 207 -4.80 -14.08 -3.91
C ARG A 207 -5.39 -13.20 -2.79
N LYS A 208 -4.57 -12.64 -1.92
CA LYS A 208 -4.97 -11.80 -0.79
C LYS A 208 -4.27 -10.44 -0.79
N LEU A 209 -3.41 -10.14 -1.78
CA LEU A 209 -2.64 -8.91 -1.87
C LEU A 209 -3.47 -7.66 -2.15
N TRP A 210 -4.79 -7.69 -2.27
CA TRP A 210 -5.53 -6.46 -2.53
C TRP A 210 -6.63 -6.33 -1.50
N MET A 211 -6.48 -5.36 -0.61
CA MET A 211 -7.53 -4.98 0.31
C MET A 211 -7.88 -3.52 0.03
N LYS A 212 -9.15 -3.15 0.23
CA LYS A 212 -9.49 -1.73 0.25
C LYS A 212 -8.67 -1.11 1.38
N SER A 213 -7.77 -0.18 1.05
CA SER A 213 -7.32 0.78 2.05
C SER A 213 -8.50 1.67 2.42
N TYR A 214 -8.50 2.13 3.65
CA TYR A 214 -9.65 2.79 4.27
C TYR A 214 -9.45 4.29 4.38
#